data_AF-A0A662U3A1-F1
#
_entry.id   AF-A0A662U3A1-F1
#
_cell.length_a   1.000
_cell.length_b   1.000
_cell.length_c   1.000
_cell.angle_alpha   90.00
_cell.angle_beta   90.00
_cell.angle_gamma   90.00
#
_symmetry.space_group_name_H-M   'P 1'
#
loop_
_entity.id
_entity.type
_entity.pdbx_description
1 polymer ?
#
loop_
_entity_poly.entity_id
_entity_poly.type
_entity_poly.pdbx_seq_one_letter_code
_entity_poly.pdbx_strand_id
1 'polypeptide(L)' 'MARKNCELCRNHRARWLVEIRDTKRGKKFKARICGICKWKLWPSPRKTKDLIIVRVITNVRGYRRRITQPHISKHGQRGR' A
#
# COMPACT_ATOMS: atom_id res chain seq x y z
N MET A 1 2.59 -26.13 -0.65
CA MET A 1 2.69 -25.08 0.40
C MET A 1 2.52 -23.69 -0.19
N ALA A 2 1.86 -22.79 0.51
CA ALA A 2 1.62 -21.41 0.13
C ALA A 2 2.90 -20.54 0.13
N ARG A 3 3.43 -20.10 -1.03
CA ARG A 3 4.58 -19.16 -1.03
C ARG A 3 4.23 -17.85 -0.29
N LYS A 4 4.88 -17.61 0.85
CA LYS A 4 4.80 -16.37 1.63
C LYS A 4 5.66 -15.30 0.96
N ASN A 5 5.08 -14.61 -0.01
CA ASN A 5 5.81 -13.71 -0.93
C ASN A 5 5.46 -12.22 -0.73
N CYS A 6 4.97 -11.82 0.45
CA CYS A 6 4.82 -10.40 0.77
C CYS A 6 6.20 -9.76 0.94
N GLU A 7 6.52 -8.76 0.13
CA GLU A 7 7.83 -8.08 0.16
C GLU A 7 8.05 -7.26 1.44
N LEU A 8 6.97 -6.92 2.16
CA LEU A 8 7.05 -6.16 3.41
C LEU A 8 7.22 -7.04 4.65
N CYS A 9 6.35 -8.04 4.84
CA CYS A 9 6.37 -8.85 6.06
C CYS A 9 6.97 -10.24 5.88
N ARG A 10 7.14 -10.72 4.64
CA ARG A 10 7.64 -12.07 4.27
C ARG A 10 6.94 -13.26 4.95
N ASN A 11 5.90 -13.00 5.73
CA ASN A 11 5.18 -14.00 6.51
C ASN A 11 3.82 -14.38 5.87
N HIS A 12 3.28 -13.51 5.02
CA HIS A 12 1.98 -13.71 4.39
C HIS A 12 2.10 -13.82 2.87
N ARG A 13 1.06 -14.38 2.24
CA ARG A 13 0.89 -14.37 0.79
C ARG A 13 0.59 -12.96 0.29
N ALA A 14 1.32 -12.51 -0.73
CA ALA A 14 1.01 -11.30 -1.46
C ALA A 14 -0.30 -11.47 -2.24
N ARG A 15 -1.17 -10.47 -2.15
CA ARG A 15 -2.46 -10.42 -2.85
C ARG A 15 -2.54 -9.21 -3.78
N TRP A 16 -1.75 -8.17 -3.53
CA TRP A 16 -1.84 -6.90 -4.22
C TRP A 16 -0.48 -6.46 -4.71
N LEU A 17 -0.42 -5.91 -5.93
CA LEU A 17 0.69 -5.11 -6.40
C LEU A 17 0.32 -3.65 -6.18
N VAL A 18 1.10 -2.96 -5.34
CA VAL A 18 0.86 -1.57 -4.99
C VAL A 18 2.08 -0.71 -5.29
N GLU A 19 1.83 0.57 -5.51
CA GLU A 19 2.87 1.60 -5.50
C GLU A 19 2.91 2.24 -4.11
N ILE A 20 4.08 2.19 -3.47
CA ILE A 20 4.34 2.76 -2.16
C ILE A 20 5.26 3.96 -2.36
N ARG A 21 4.95 5.06 -1.67
CA ARG A 21 5.84 6.21 -1.51
C ARG A 21 6.45 6.18 -0.13
N ASP A 22 7.77 6.27 -0.11
CA ASP A 22 8.54 6.63 1.07
C ASP A 22 8.46 8.15 1.23
N THR A 23 7.87 8.60 2.33
CA THR A 23 7.71 10.03 2.64
C THR A 23 9.01 10.65 3.16
N LYS A 24 9.91 9.86 3.77
CA LYS A 24 11.23 10.33 4.24
C LYS A 24 12.20 10.50 3.09
N ARG A 25 12.22 9.56 2.14
CA ARG A 25 13.16 9.58 1.00
C ARG A 25 12.57 10.18 -0.28
N GLY A 26 11.26 10.44 -0.29
CA GLY A 26 10.53 10.93 -1.48
C GLY A 26 10.43 9.93 -2.63
N LYS A 27 10.96 8.71 -2.48
CA LYS A 27 11.01 7.69 -3.54
C LYS A 27 9.72 6.89 -3.61
N LYS A 28 9.31 6.53 -4.84
CA LYS A 28 8.20 5.61 -5.09
C LYS A 28 8.75 4.28 -5.59
N PHE A 29 8.17 3.18 -5.12
CA PHE A 29 8.51 1.84 -5.58
C PHE A 29 7.28 0.95 -5.62
N LYS A 30 7.34 -0.08 -6.46
CA LYS A 30 6.28 -1.08 -6.59
C LYS A 30 6.60 -2.25 -5.67
N ALA A 31 5.61 -2.74 -4.94
CA ALA A 31 5.76 -3.87 -4.04
C ALA A 31 4.54 -4.78 -4.06
N ARG A 32 4.78 -6.09 -3.98
CA ARG A 32 3.80 -7.14 -3.79
C ARG A 32 3.55 -7.32 -2.30
N ILE A 33 2.33 -7.02 -1.87
CA ILE A 33 1.99 -6.98 -0.45
C ILE A 33 0.78 -7.85 -0.13
N CYS A 34 0.71 -8.32 1.11
CA CYS A 34 -0.47 -8.99 1.64
C CYS A 34 -1.57 -7.98 2.00
N GLY A 35 -2.79 -8.49 2.24
CA GLY A 35 -3.93 -7.63 2.63
C GLY A 35 -3.73 -6.89 3.96
N ILE A 36 -3.01 -7.50 4.91
CA ILE A 36 -2.73 -6.89 6.22
C ILE A 36 -1.79 -5.69 6.07
N CYS A 37 -0.66 -5.88 5.37
CA CYS A 37 0.28 -4.81 5.08
C CYS A 37 -0.36 -3.69 4.25
N LYS A 38 -1.30 -4.04 3.34
CA LYS A 38 -2.07 -3.06 2.57
C LYS A 38 -2.80 -2.08 3.47
N TRP A 39 -3.58 -2.58 4.43
CA TRP A 39 -4.33 -1.71 5.34
C TRP A 39 -3.43 -0.95 6.30
N LYS A 40 -2.32 -1.57 6.76
CA LYS A 40 -1.33 -0.89 7.62
C LYS A 40 -0.69 0.32 6.92
N LEU A 41 -0.40 0.23 5.63
CA LEU A 41 0.20 1.31 4.83
C LEU A 41 -0.83 2.17 4.07
N TRP A 42 -2.12 1.92 4.27
CA TRP A 42 -3.16 2.71 3.64
C TRP A 42 -3.08 4.16 4.11
N PRO A 43 -3.14 5.16 3.20
CA PRO A 43 -3.10 6.56 3.61
C PRO A 43 -4.24 6.85 4.57
N SER A 44 -3.92 7.56 5.63
CA SER A 44 -4.89 8.05 6.59
C SER A 44 -4.67 9.55 6.77
N PRO A 45 -5.71 10.37 6.71
CA PRO A 45 -5.58 11.83 6.88
C PRO A 45 -5.15 12.23 8.29
N ARG A 46 -5.24 11.33 9.28
CA ARG A 46 -4.94 11.62 10.69
C ARG A 46 -3.50 11.33 11.11
N LYS A 47 -2.77 10.50 10.36
CA LYS A 47 -1.43 10.04 10.75
C LYS A 47 -0.48 10.07 9.56
N THR A 48 0.62 10.78 9.71
CA THR A 48 1.77 10.70 8.80
C THR A 48 2.44 9.34 8.98
N LYS A 49 2.62 8.61 7.89
CA LYS A 49 3.33 7.33 7.86
C LYS A 49 4.58 7.48 7.00
N ASP A 50 5.64 6.78 7.40
CA ASP A 50 6.90 6.74 6.63
C ASP A 50 6.70 6.12 5.24
N LEU A 51 5.81 5.13 5.16
CA LEU A 51 5.45 4.43 3.94
C LEU A 51 3.95 4.57 3.71
N ILE A 52 3.58 5.08 2.54
CA ILE A 52 2.18 5.30 2.17
C ILE A 52 1.89 4.64 0.83
N ILE A 53 0.80 3.89 0.75
CA ILE A 53 0.32 3.37 -0.54
C ILE A 53 -0.28 4.52 -1.33
N VAL A 54 0.31 4.79 -2.50
CA VAL A 54 -0.15 5.83 -3.43
C VAL A 54 -1.18 5.28 -4.39
N ARG A 55 -0.99 4.04 -4.85
CA ARG A 55 -1.85 3.44 -5.87
C ARG A 55 -1.89 1.94 -5.69
N VAL A 56 -3.05 1.34 -5.94
CA VAL A 56 -3.16 -0.12 -6.07
C VAL A 56 -3.19 -0.44 -7.56
N ILE A 57 -2.17 -1.14 -8.06
CA ILE A 57 -2.00 -1.42 -9.49
C ILE A 57 -2.90 -2.59 -9.89
N THR A 58 -2.72 -3.74 -9.24
CA THR A 58 -3.49 -4.95 -9.59
C THR A 58 -3.59 -5.92 -8.42
N ASN A 59 -4.54 -6.85 -8.53
CA ASN A 59 -4.59 -8.03 -7.68
C ASN A 59 -3.74 -9.14 -8.29
N VAL A 60 -2.81 -9.70 -7.52
CA VAL A 60 -1.87 -10.73 -8.00
C VAL A 60 -2.60 -12.04 -8.31
N ARG A 61 -3.81 -12.26 -7.76
CA ARG A 61 -4.55 -13.53 -7.87
C ARG A 61 -5.65 -13.51 -8.96
N GLY A 62 -5.63 -12.55 -9.88
CA GLY A 62 -6.49 -12.56 -11.07
C GLY A 62 -7.98 -12.28 -10.85
N TYR A 63 -8.39 -11.84 -9.66
CA TYR A 63 -9.81 -11.52 -9.40
C TYR A 63 -10.21 -10.19 -10.06
N ARG A 64 -11.20 -10.22 -10.96
CA ARG A 64 -11.81 -9.05 -11.63
C ARG A 64 -12.74 -8.23 -10.71
N ARG A 65 -12.31 -7.91 -9.49
CA ARG A 65 -13.04 -6.99 -8.61
C ARG A 65 -12.53 -5.57 -8.78
N ARG A 66 -13.42 -4.58 -8.72
CA ARG A 66 -13.04 -3.16 -8.68
C ARG A 66 -11.98 -2.96 -7.60
N ILE A 67 -10.83 -2.45 -8.01
CA ILE A 67 -9.70 -2.21 -7.12
C ILE A 67 -9.98 -0.92 -6.37
N THR A 68 -10.25 -1.01 -5.07
CA THR A 68 -10.33 0.17 -4.20
C THR A 68 -9.02 0.94 -4.31
N GLN A 69 -9.08 2.18 -4.79
CA GLN A 69 -7.94 3.08 -4.81
C GLN A 69 -7.83 3.83 -3.48
N PRO A 70 -6.61 4.06 -2.99
CA PRO A 70 -6.39 4.94 -1.86
C PRO A 70 -6.69 6.39 -2.24
N HIS A 71 -7.42 7.10 -1.40
CA HIS A 71 -7.57 8.54 -1.55
C HIS A 71 -6.44 9.23 -0.77
N ILE A 72 -5.52 9.85 -1.49
CA ILE A 72 -4.45 10.67 -0.91
C ILE A 72 -4.96 12.09 -0.91
N SER A 73 -5.34 12.63 0.25
CA SER A 73 -5.62 14.07 0.32
C SER A 73 -4.34 14.82 -0.02
N LYS A 74 -4.40 15.75 -0.97
CA LYS A 74 -3.28 16.64 -1.35
C LYS A 74 -2.76 17.48 -0.16
N HIS A 75 -3.51 17.50 0.93
CA HIS A 75 -3.20 18.23 2.15
C HIS A 75 -2.51 17.33 3.17
N GLY A 76 -1.20 17.54 3.35
CA GLY A 76 -0.77 17.87 4.70
C GLY A 76 -1.32 19.26 4.98
N GLN A 77 -2.39 19.37 5.76
CA GLN A 77 -2.91 20.62 6.33
C GLN A 77 -4.13 20.30 7.21
N ARG A 78 -3.85 19.91 8.45
CA ARG A 78 -4.45 20.58 9.61
C ARG A 78 -3.26 21.40 10.17
N GLY A 79 -3.20 22.73 10.08
CA GLY A 79 -4.28 23.66 9.82
C GLY A 79 -5.22 23.82 11.02
N ARG A 80 -4.69 23.67 12.24
CA ARG A 80 -4.97 24.46 13.44
C ARG A 80 -4.10 23.93 14.57
#